data_AF-A0A7C2RAJ5-F1
#
_entry.id   AF-A0A7C2RAJ5-F1
#
_cell.length_a   1.000
_cell.length_b   1.000
_cell.length_c   1.000
_cell.angle_alpha   90.00
_cell.angle_beta   90.00
_cell.angle_gamma   90.00
#
_symmetry.space_group_name_H-M   'P 1'
#
loop_
_entity.id
_entity.type
_entity.pdbx_description
1 polymer ?
#
loop_
_entity_poly.entity_id
_entity_poly.type
_entity_poly.pdbx_seq_one_letter_code
_entity_poly.pdbx_strand_id
1 'polypeptide(L)'
;MIGATIDDNLERIRSDLAGRGLTCQRLLDDVLDHVCCMVEEKMHAGEDFESSYGAVLDSIGENRLPELQHQTLLNLDKKFQRMKNFTYIFGLSSALVTLLGAFFKRMHWPGAGILLTVGIVLIVLVFLPLYFVTNYREQAEKKNPVYPVVGYLTLALLLAGALFKIMHWPGAGSMVLLGTGFLIVGFVPLYVVNAFRRAGKQKVALPYVVMLLVGIAIITLFANVNMSKTSLELYREEAVQNEASVQQVRERTAALLELAGDSVTADRQGSIARIHEQARSLQVRIEAMQDEMISLVGEPGAFIGDVQAIDNRRAGDQVISKDGAGREFDLEANIFREMLEEMIDDPVVRGQIGDHLEFTGKIWKIEYGAGHVLNEPLVKNYYKLSDAAKGIALAEYVAIRNLLGN
;
A
#
# COMPACT_ATOMS: atom_id res chain seq x y z
N MET A 1 -26.60 -66.84 17.38
CA MET A 1 -26.51 -66.26 18.74
C MET A 1 -26.22 -64.77 18.64
N ILE A 2 -25.17 -64.36 17.91
CA ILE A 2 -24.79 -62.94 17.71
C ILE A 2 -25.91 -62.08 17.11
N GLY A 3 -26.53 -62.48 16.00
CA GLY A 3 -27.62 -61.69 15.39
C GLY A 3 -28.84 -61.46 16.30
N ALA A 4 -29.22 -62.45 17.12
CA ALA A 4 -30.30 -62.29 18.10
C ALA A 4 -29.94 -61.27 19.19
N THR A 5 -28.66 -61.21 19.60
CA THR A 5 -28.17 -60.23 20.57
C THR A 5 -28.17 -58.80 20.01
N ILE A 6 -27.91 -58.63 18.72
CA ILE A 6 -28.03 -57.32 18.04
C ILE A 6 -29.49 -56.90 17.94
N ASP A 7 -30.38 -57.80 17.51
CA ASP A 7 -31.81 -57.54 17.40
C ASP A 7 -32.41 -57.13 18.77
N ASP A 8 -32.04 -57.81 19.85
CA ASP A 8 -32.48 -57.51 21.22
C ASP A 8 -32.01 -56.11 21.71
N ASN A 9 -30.91 -55.59 21.16
CA ASN A 9 -30.34 -54.29 21.53
C ASN A 9 -30.57 -53.19 20.48
N LEU A 10 -31.27 -53.46 19.39
CA LEU A 10 -31.42 -52.54 18.25
C LEU A 10 -32.01 -51.18 18.66
N GLU A 11 -33.08 -51.21 19.47
CA GLU A 11 -33.74 -49.99 19.96
C GLU A 11 -32.86 -49.20 20.93
N ARG A 12 -32.01 -49.89 21.71
CA ARG A 12 -31.01 -49.23 22.57
C ARG A 12 -29.99 -48.49 21.73
N ILE A 13 -29.41 -49.15 20.73
CA ILE A 13 -28.43 -48.53 19.82
C ILE A 13 -29.05 -47.32 19.12
N ARG A 14 -30.28 -47.47 18.63
CA ARG A 14 -31.02 -46.39 17.97
C ARG A 14 -31.27 -45.20 18.88
N SER A 15 -31.72 -45.44 20.11
CA SER A 15 -31.93 -44.41 21.12
C SER A 15 -30.65 -43.68 21.48
N ASP A 16 -29.53 -44.39 21.61
CA ASP A 16 -28.21 -43.81 21.92
C ASP A 16 -27.69 -42.94 20.76
N LEU A 17 -27.85 -43.39 19.51
CA LEU A 17 -27.49 -42.60 18.32
C LEU A 17 -28.34 -41.33 18.19
N ALA A 18 -29.64 -41.43 18.46
CA ALA A 18 -30.54 -40.28 18.48
C ALA A 18 -30.20 -39.29 19.61
N GLY A 19 -29.90 -39.80 20.81
CA GLY A 19 -29.45 -39.03 21.97
C GLY A 19 -28.12 -38.30 21.72
N ARG A 20 -27.28 -38.82 20.84
CA ARG A 20 -26.03 -38.18 20.37
C ARG A 20 -26.23 -37.16 19.24
N GLY A 21 -27.47 -36.87 18.84
CA GLY A 21 -27.80 -35.75 17.94
C GLY A 21 -28.17 -36.13 16.51
N LEU A 22 -28.36 -37.42 16.19
CA LEU A 22 -28.94 -37.85 14.91
C LEU A 22 -30.47 -37.73 14.96
N THR A 23 -31.00 -36.73 14.26
CA THR A 23 -32.45 -36.47 14.15
C THR A 23 -32.98 -36.73 12.74
N CYS A 24 -32.10 -36.84 11.73
CA CYS A 24 -32.48 -37.17 10.36
C CYS A 24 -32.69 -38.68 10.24
N GLN A 25 -33.94 -39.12 10.08
CA GLN A 25 -34.30 -40.55 10.07
C GLN A 25 -33.50 -41.37 9.06
N ARG A 26 -33.37 -40.88 7.82
CA ARG A 26 -32.59 -41.58 6.79
C ARG A 26 -31.14 -41.81 7.20
N LEU A 27 -30.48 -40.79 7.73
CA LEU A 27 -29.09 -40.90 8.16
C LEU A 27 -28.97 -41.74 9.43
N LEU A 28 -29.95 -41.66 10.33
CA LEU A 28 -30.00 -42.49 11.54
C LEU A 28 -30.08 -43.97 11.16
N ASP A 29 -30.93 -44.34 10.20
CA ASP A 29 -31.09 -45.73 9.76
C ASP A 29 -29.82 -46.25 9.07
N ASP A 30 -29.20 -45.44 8.20
CA ASP A 30 -27.94 -45.80 7.53
C ASP A 30 -26.77 -45.97 8.54
N VAL A 31 -26.68 -45.08 9.55
CA VAL A 31 -25.65 -45.17 10.59
C VAL A 31 -25.93 -46.31 11.56
N LEU A 32 -27.19 -46.58 11.89
CA LEU A 32 -27.61 -47.71 12.72
C LEU A 32 -27.16 -49.03 12.12
N ASP A 33 -27.43 -49.25 10.83
CA ASP A 33 -27.01 -50.46 10.10
C ASP A 33 -25.48 -50.62 10.10
N HIS A 34 -24.75 -49.52 9.88
CA HIS A 34 -23.29 -49.54 9.91
C HIS A 34 -22.73 -49.85 11.30
N VAL A 35 -23.30 -49.27 12.35
CA VAL A 35 -22.91 -49.54 13.75
C VAL A 35 -23.18 -51.00 14.11
N CYS A 36 -24.34 -51.54 13.73
CA CYS A 36 -24.66 -52.96 13.95
C CYS A 36 -23.64 -53.87 13.26
N CYS A 37 -23.31 -53.63 11.99
CA CYS A 37 -22.28 -54.38 11.26
C CYS A 37 -20.91 -54.35 11.98
N MET A 38 -20.49 -53.19 12.47
CA MET A 38 -19.20 -53.04 13.16
C MET A 38 -19.18 -53.76 14.52
N VAL A 39 -20.30 -53.78 15.24
CA VAL A 39 -20.43 -54.52 16.50
C VAL A 39 -20.42 -56.02 16.24
N GLU A 40 -21.14 -56.48 15.22
CA GLU A 40 -21.14 -57.87 14.75
C GLU A 40 -19.73 -58.36 14.43
N GLU A 41 -18.94 -57.58 13.68
CA GLU A 41 -17.57 -57.93 13.31
C GLU A 41 -16.68 -58.18 14.54
N LYS A 42 -16.79 -57.33 15.57
CA LYS A 42 -16.04 -57.49 16.83
C LYS A 42 -16.52 -58.66 17.67
N MET A 43 -17.83 -58.88 17.73
CA MET A 43 -18.40 -60.05 18.39
C MET A 43 -17.96 -61.36 17.70
N HIS A 44 -17.83 -61.35 16.38
CA HIS A 44 -17.27 -62.47 15.62
C HIS A 44 -15.78 -62.74 15.92
N ALA A 45 -15.04 -61.71 16.34
CA ALA A 45 -13.65 -61.84 16.80
C ALA A 45 -13.53 -62.36 18.25
N GLY A 46 -14.66 -62.58 18.95
CA GLY A 46 -14.72 -63.20 20.27
C GLY A 46 -14.96 -62.23 21.43
N GLU A 47 -15.26 -60.96 21.17
CA GLU A 47 -15.62 -59.96 22.19
C GLU A 47 -17.11 -60.06 22.59
N ASP A 48 -17.46 -59.63 23.81
CA ASP A 48 -18.86 -59.49 24.22
C ASP A 48 -19.51 -58.21 23.63
N PHE A 49 -20.85 -58.14 23.68
CA PHE A 49 -21.60 -57.02 23.11
C PHE A 49 -21.24 -55.66 23.73
N GLU A 50 -21.11 -55.56 25.07
CA GLU A 50 -20.87 -54.28 25.73
C GLU A 50 -19.47 -53.75 25.41
N SER A 51 -18.47 -54.65 25.41
CA SER A 51 -17.11 -54.31 25.00
C SER A 51 -17.05 -53.88 23.52
N SER A 52 -17.69 -54.63 22.63
CA SER A 52 -17.75 -54.34 21.20
C SER A 52 -18.44 -53.00 20.91
N TYR A 53 -19.61 -52.78 21.53
CA TYR A 53 -20.42 -51.59 21.37
C TYR A 53 -19.74 -50.33 21.93
N GLY A 54 -19.17 -50.42 23.14
CA GLY A 54 -18.40 -49.33 23.74
C GLY A 54 -17.23 -48.91 22.86
N ALA A 55 -16.47 -49.89 22.34
CA ALA A 55 -15.34 -49.60 21.47
C ALA A 55 -15.75 -49.01 20.09
N VAL A 56 -16.91 -49.38 19.54
CA VAL A 56 -17.45 -48.76 18.32
C VAL A 56 -17.89 -47.32 18.60
N LEU A 57 -18.61 -47.07 19.70
CA LEU A 57 -19.02 -45.72 20.10
C LEU A 57 -17.85 -44.78 20.37
N ASP A 58 -16.78 -45.27 21.00
CA ASP A 58 -15.56 -44.51 21.24
C ASP A 58 -14.85 -44.16 19.92
N SER A 59 -14.90 -45.05 18.93
CA SER A 59 -14.30 -44.81 17.61
C SER A 59 -15.02 -43.72 16.80
N ILE A 60 -16.33 -43.55 17.01
CA ILE A 60 -17.14 -42.51 16.35
C ILE A 60 -16.79 -41.13 16.91
N GLY A 61 -16.60 -41.00 18.22
CA GLY A 61 -16.29 -39.73 18.89
C GLY A 61 -17.52 -38.82 19.09
N GLU A 62 -17.52 -38.06 20.19
CA GLU A 62 -18.71 -37.35 20.71
C GLU A 62 -19.40 -36.38 19.71
N ASN A 63 -18.63 -35.66 18.88
CA ASN A 63 -19.18 -34.61 17.99
C ASN A 63 -19.32 -35.04 16.52
N ARG A 64 -18.94 -36.27 16.14
CA ARG A 64 -18.95 -36.67 14.74
C ARG A 64 -20.35 -36.84 14.16
N LEU A 65 -21.27 -37.41 14.93
CA LEU A 65 -22.62 -37.68 14.44
C LEU A 65 -23.42 -36.40 14.16
N PRO A 66 -23.41 -35.38 15.04
CA PRO A 66 -23.99 -34.07 14.72
C PRO A 66 -23.33 -33.39 13.51
N GLU A 67 -22.00 -33.47 13.37
CA GLU A 67 -21.27 -32.90 12.24
C GLU A 67 -21.64 -33.60 10.91
N LEU A 68 -21.69 -34.93 10.90
CA LEU A 68 -22.11 -35.74 9.76
C LEU A 68 -23.53 -35.37 9.32
N GLN A 69 -24.44 -35.22 10.27
CA GLN A 69 -25.81 -34.78 9.98
C GLN A 69 -25.84 -33.37 9.40
N HIS A 70 -25.13 -32.42 10.03
CA HIS A 70 -25.08 -31.04 9.57
C HIS A 70 -24.56 -30.95 8.12
N GLN A 71 -23.46 -31.65 7.82
CA GLN A 71 -22.91 -31.72 6.45
C GLN A 71 -23.88 -32.37 5.47
N THR A 72 -24.55 -33.45 5.88
CA THR A 72 -25.56 -34.13 5.05
C THR A 72 -26.73 -33.22 4.73
N LEU A 73 -27.25 -32.49 5.72
CA LEU A 73 -28.35 -31.55 5.53
C LEU A 73 -27.95 -30.37 4.62
N LEU A 74 -26.72 -29.85 4.74
CA LEU A 74 -26.19 -28.83 3.83
C LEU A 74 -26.02 -29.36 2.39
N ASN A 75 -25.62 -30.61 2.22
CA ASN A 75 -25.50 -31.25 0.91
C ASN A 75 -26.87 -31.50 0.26
N LEU A 76 -27.89 -31.81 1.05
CA LEU A 76 -29.28 -31.94 0.59
C LEU A 76 -29.95 -30.58 0.32
N ASP A 77 -29.50 -29.50 0.96
CA ASP A 77 -29.97 -28.14 0.68
C ASP A 77 -29.47 -27.65 -0.70
N LYS A 78 -30.28 -27.93 -1.73
CA LYS A 78 -30.02 -27.50 -3.11
C LYS A 78 -29.79 -25.98 -3.25
N LYS A 79 -30.42 -25.16 -2.41
CA LYS A 79 -30.24 -23.69 -2.44
C LYS A 79 -28.85 -23.32 -1.93
N PHE A 80 -28.42 -23.94 -0.84
CA PHE A 80 -27.07 -23.77 -0.31
C PHE A 80 -25.99 -24.24 -1.31
N GLN A 81 -26.17 -25.42 -1.92
CA GLN A 81 -25.24 -25.92 -2.93
C GLN A 81 -25.16 -25.01 -4.17
N ARG A 82 -26.31 -24.46 -4.62
CA ARG A 82 -26.32 -23.49 -5.72
C ARG A 82 -25.56 -22.21 -5.36
N MET A 83 -25.73 -21.68 -4.15
CA MET A 83 -25.00 -20.51 -3.66
C MET A 83 -23.49 -20.78 -3.57
N LYS A 84 -23.08 -21.97 -3.09
CA LYS A 84 -21.68 -22.38 -3.02
C LYS A 84 -21.05 -22.46 -4.41
N ASN A 85 -21.70 -23.12 -5.36
CA ASN A 85 -21.23 -23.20 -6.75
C ASN A 85 -21.15 -21.82 -7.40
N PHE A 86 -22.16 -20.98 -7.20
CA PHE A 86 -22.16 -19.60 -7.69
C PHE A 86 -20.96 -18.81 -7.12
N THR A 87 -20.66 -18.96 -5.83
CA THR A 87 -19.52 -18.29 -5.18
C THR A 87 -18.20 -18.67 -5.84
N TYR A 88 -17.97 -19.95 -6.15
CA TYR A 88 -16.73 -20.39 -6.81
C TYR A 88 -16.61 -19.88 -8.25
N ILE A 89 -17.68 -19.98 -9.03
CA ILE A 89 -17.68 -19.49 -10.43
C ILE A 89 -17.43 -17.98 -10.47
N PHE A 90 -18.09 -17.24 -9.57
CA PHE A 90 -17.95 -15.79 -9.50
C PHE A 90 -16.59 -15.34 -8.95
N GLY A 91 -16.04 -16.08 -7.98
CA GLY A 91 -14.68 -15.87 -7.49
C GLY A 91 -13.64 -16.05 -8.59
N LEU A 92 -13.77 -17.12 -9.38
CA LEU A 92 -12.87 -17.38 -10.50
C LEU A 92 -12.99 -16.32 -11.60
N SER A 93 -14.21 -15.95 -11.99
CA SER A 93 -14.42 -14.94 -13.04
C SER A 93 -13.90 -13.57 -12.63
N SER A 94 -14.17 -13.14 -11.39
CA SER A 94 -13.67 -11.86 -10.87
C SER A 94 -12.14 -11.84 -10.71
N ALA A 95 -11.52 -12.96 -10.32
CA ALA A 95 -10.07 -13.09 -10.31
C ALA A 95 -9.46 -12.98 -11.71
N LEU A 96 -10.04 -13.64 -12.72
CA LEU A 96 -9.58 -13.55 -14.11
C LEU A 96 -9.71 -12.13 -14.67
N VAL A 97 -10.82 -11.45 -14.39
CA VAL A 97 -11.02 -10.04 -14.78
C VAL A 97 -9.97 -9.14 -14.13
N THR A 98 -9.68 -9.35 -12.86
CA THR A 98 -8.65 -8.59 -12.12
C THR A 98 -7.25 -8.83 -12.69
N LEU A 99 -6.91 -10.10 -12.98
CA LEU A 99 -5.63 -10.47 -13.60
C LEU A 99 -5.48 -9.86 -14.99
N LEU A 100 -6.54 -9.88 -15.80
CA LEU A 100 -6.53 -9.26 -17.13
C LEU A 100 -6.35 -7.74 -17.02
N GLY A 101 -7.03 -7.10 -16.07
CA GLY A 101 -6.85 -5.67 -15.77
C GLY A 101 -5.42 -5.34 -15.34
N ALA A 102 -4.82 -6.16 -14.47
CA ALA A 102 -3.43 -5.99 -14.04
C ALA A 102 -2.45 -6.17 -15.21
N PHE A 103 -2.69 -7.16 -16.06
CA PHE A 103 -1.92 -7.37 -17.29
C PHE A 103 -2.02 -6.17 -18.24
N PHE A 104 -3.24 -5.66 -18.48
CA PHE A 104 -3.45 -4.46 -19.31
C PHE A 104 -2.76 -3.24 -18.72
N LYS A 105 -2.80 -3.08 -17.39
CA LYS A 105 -2.11 -1.98 -16.70
C LYS A 105 -0.61 -2.04 -16.92
N ARG A 106 -0.02 -3.25 -16.88
CA ARG A 106 1.40 -3.47 -17.16
C ARG A 106 1.75 -3.20 -18.62
N MET A 107 0.86 -3.56 -19.55
CA MET A 107 1.03 -3.34 -20.98
C MET A 107 0.66 -1.92 -21.44
N HIS A 108 0.20 -1.05 -20.53
CA HIS A 108 -0.31 0.30 -20.82
C HIS A 108 -1.50 0.32 -21.81
N TRP A 109 -2.28 -0.77 -21.85
CA TRP A 109 -3.41 -0.88 -22.76
C TRP A 109 -4.64 -0.13 -22.24
N PRO A 110 -5.49 0.40 -23.15
CA PRO A 110 -6.71 1.10 -22.75
C PRO A 110 -7.67 0.16 -22.00
N GLY A 111 -8.45 0.70 -21.07
CA GLY A 111 -9.42 -0.06 -20.27
C GLY A 111 -8.85 -0.78 -19.04
N ALA A 112 -7.53 -0.75 -18.82
CA ALA A 112 -6.88 -1.37 -17.65
C ALA A 112 -7.50 -0.97 -16.31
N GLY A 113 -7.75 0.33 -16.11
CA GLY A 113 -8.32 0.84 -14.87
C GLY A 113 -9.74 0.35 -14.61
N ILE A 114 -10.56 0.23 -15.67
CA ILE A 114 -11.95 -0.26 -15.58
C ILE A 114 -11.95 -1.74 -15.21
N LEU A 115 -11.16 -2.57 -15.91
CA LEU A 115 -11.03 -4.00 -15.63
C LEU A 115 -10.57 -4.27 -14.19
N LEU A 116 -9.55 -3.54 -13.72
CA LEU A 116 -9.07 -3.65 -12.34
C LEU A 116 -10.13 -3.25 -11.32
N THR A 117 -10.80 -2.12 -11.55
CA THR A 117 -11.82 -1.60 -10.63
C THR A 117 -13.00 -2.56 -10.55
N VAL A 118 -13.53 -3.00 -11.69
CA VAL A 118 -14.65 -3.96 -11.74
C VAL A 118 -14.24 -5.27 -11.08
N GLY A 119 -13.08 -5.82 -11.44
CA GLY A 119 -12.59 -7.07 -10.87
C GLY A 119 -12.50 -7.02 -9.33
N ILE A 120 -11.85 -5.98 -8.78
CA ILE A 120 -11.69 -5.83 -7.33
C ILE A 120 -13.04 -5.55 -6.64
N VAL A 121 -13.91 -4.71 -7.21
CA VAL A 121 -15.25 -4.44 -6.66
C VAL A 121 -16.08 -5.72 -6.60
N LEU A 122 -16.03 -6.55 -7.64
CA LEU A 122 -16.71 -7.85 -7.66
C LEU A 122 -16.16 -8.80 -6.59
N ILE A 123 -14.84 -8.82 -6.39
CA ILE A 123 -14.22 -9.61 -5.31
C ILE A 123 -14.72 -9.13 -3.95
N VAL A 124 -14.67 -7.83 -3.68
CA VAL A 124 -14.94 -7.25 -2.36
C VAL A 124 -16.43 -7.25 -2.01
N LEU A 125 -17.32 -6.94 -2.96
CA LEU A 125 -18.75 -6.79 -2.69
C LEU A 125 -19.59 -8.04 -2.95
N VAL A 126 -19.10 -8.99 -3.75
CA VAL A 126 -19.88 -10.19 -4.11
C VAL A 126 -19.19 -11.45 -3.63
N PHE A 127 -17.97 -11.72 -4.09
CA PHE A 127 -17.29 -12.97 -3.76
C PHE A 127 -17.01 -13.10 -2.26
N LEU A 128 -16.39 -12.10 -1.63
CA LEU A 128 -15.99 -12.18 -0.24
C LEU A 128 -17.19 -12.34 0.72
N PRO A 129 -18.26 -11.54 0.65
CA PRO A 129 -19.42 -11.74 1.51
C PRO A 129 -20.03 -13.13 1.36
N LEU A 130 -20.19 -13.61 0.13
CA LEU A 130 -20.72 -14.95 -0.13
C LEU A 130 -19.80 -16.04 0.42
N TYR A 131 -18.49 -15.90 0.23
CA TYR A 131 -17.49 -16.83 0.74
C TYR A 131 -17.51 -16.93 2.27
N PHE A 132 -17.57 -15.80 2.97
CA PHE A 132 -17.64 -15.82 4.43
C PHE A 132 -18.98 -16.35 4.95
N VAL A 133 -20.09 -16.08 4.26
CA VAL A 133 -21.41 -16.62 4.61
C VAL A 133 -21.49 -18.13 4.38
N THR A 134 -20.98 -18.66 3.27
CA THR A 134 -20.93 -20.11 3.01
C THR A 134 -20.09 -20.81 4.05
N ASN A 135 -18.87 -20.32 4.30
CA ASN A 135 -17.95 -20.88 5.29
C ASN A 135 -18.47 -20.77 6.73
N TYR A 136 -19.25 -19.74 7.06
CA TYR A 136 -19.92 -19.62 8.35
C TYR A 136 -21.07 -20.63 8.51
N ARG A 137 -21.81 -20.93 7.44
CA ARG A 137 -22.89 -21.92 7.47
C ARG A 137 -22.37 -23.36 7.53
N GLU A 138 -21.19 -23.64 6.98
CA GLU A 138 -20.56 -24.97 6.99
C GLU A 138 -20.05 -25.40 8.38
N GLN A 139 -19.81 -24.46 9.30
CA GLN A 139 -19.38 -24.81 10.66
C GLN A 139 -20.54 -25.38 11.49
N ALA A 140 -20.37 -26.59 12.04
CA ALA A 140 -21.38 -27.21 12.90
C ALA A 140 -21.33 -26.74 14.37
N GLU A 141 -20.17 -26.25 14.85
CA GLU A 141 -20.00 -25.78 16.24
C GLU A 141 -20.57 -24.37 16.49
N LYS A 142 -20.63 -23.96 17.77
CA LYS A 142 -21.15 -22.64 18.20
C LYS A 142 -20.54 -21.50 17.39
N LYS A 143 -21.42 -20.77 16.72
CA LYS A 143 -21.06 -19.84 15.65
C LYS A 143 -20.75 -18.45 16.19
N ASN A 144 -19.47 -18.13 16.40
CA ASN A 144 -19.09 -16.74 16.65
C ASN A 144 -18.91 -15.99 15.32
N PRO A 145 -19.76 -14.98 14.99
CA PRO A 145 -19.67 -14.25 13.74
C PRO A 145 -18.46 -13.30 13.66
N VAL A 146 -17.73 -13.10 14.76
CA VAL A 146 -16.59 -12.17 14.80
C VAL A 146 -15.49 -12.59 13.82
N TYR A 147 -15.17 -13.89 13.71
CA TYR A 147 -14.10 -14.37 12.81
C TYR A 147 -14.35 -14.03 11.32
N PRO A 148 -15.50 -14.39 10.72
CA PRO A 148 -15.76 -14.05 9.32
C PRO A 148 -15.89 -12.55 9.09
N VAL A 149 -16.45 -11.79 10.04
CA VAL A 149 -16.61 -10.33 9.89
C VAL A 149 -15.26 -9.63 9.90
N VAL A 150 -14.37 -9.96 10.85
CA VAL A 150 -13.04 -9.35 10.92
C VAL A 150 -12.19 -9.75 9.72
N GLY A 151 -12.26 -11.02 9.29
CA GLY A 151 -11.57 -11.47 8.07
C GLY A 151 -12.06 -10.74 6.82
N TYR A 152 -13.38 -10.58 6.67
CA TYR A 152 -13.99 -9.81 5.58
C TYR A 152 -13.49 -8.36 5.56
N LEU A 153 -13.63 -7.64 6.68
CA LEU A 153 -13.26 -6.24 6.77
C LEU A 153 -11.77 -6.03 6.48
N THR A 154 -10.91 -6.89 7.02
CA THR A 154 -9.46 -6.82 6.80
C THR A 154 -9.15 -6.94 5.30
N LEU A 155 -9.69 -7.96 4.63
CA LEU A 155 -9.39 -8.20 3.23
C LEU A 155 -10.04 -7.16 2.30
N ALA A 156 -11.26 -6.71 2.62
CA ALA A 156 -11.94 -5.64 1.89
C ALA A 156 -11.14 -4.34 1.93
N LEU A 157 -10.65 -3.92 3.11
CA LEU A 157 -9.84 -2.73 3.28
C LEU A 157 -8.50 -2.82 2.55
N LEU A 158 -7.82 -3.97 2.63
CA LEU A 158 -6.53 -4.17 1.95
C LEU A 158 -6.67 -4.18 0.43
N LEU A 159 -7.69 -4.85 -0.11
CA LEU A 159 -7.94 -4.88 -1.56
C LEU A 159 -8.41 -3.52 -2.09
N ALA A 160 -9.28 -2.82 -1.36
CA ALA A 160 -9.71 -1.47 -1.71
C ALA A 160 -8.53 -0.48 -1.65
N GLY A 161 -7.70 -0.55 -0.60
CA GLY A 161 -6.49 0.25 -0.48
C GLY A 161 -5.50 0.01 -1.61
N ALA A 162 -5.29 -1.26 -1.99
CA ALA A 162 -4.47 -1.64 -3.14
C ALA A 162 -5.02 -1.04 -4.45
N LEU A 163 -6.33 -1.14 -4.69
CA LEU A 163 -6.97 -0.54 -5.86
C LEU A 163 -6.76 0.99 -5.89
N PHE A 164 -7.02 1.68 -4.78
CA PHE A 164 -6.87 3.13 -4.68
C PHE A 164 -5.43 3.56 -4.96
N LYS A 165 -4.44 2.80 -4.46
CA LYS A 165 -3.04 3.08 -4.74
C LYS A 165 -2.71 2.89 -6.22
N ILE A 166 -3.14 1.79 -6.84
CA ILE A 166 -2.90 1.52 -8.26
C ILE A 166 -3.55 2.60 -9.13
N MET A 167 -4.74 3.07 -8.74
CA MET A 167 -5.50 4.11 -9.42
C MET A 167 -5.08 5.53 -9.07
N HIS A 168 -4.12 5.71 -8.14
CA HIS A 168 -3.67 7.00 -7.63
C HIS A 168 -4.82 7.86 -7.05
N TRP A 169 -5.84 7.21 -6.51
CA TRP A 169 -6.97 7.88 -5.88
C TRP A 169 -6.60 8.38 -4.47
N PRO A 170 -7.17 9.52 -4.04
CA PRO A 170 -6.91 10.07 -2.73
C PRO A 170 -7.36 9.10 -1.63
N GLY A 171 -6.65 9.10 -0.49
CA GLY A 171 -6.97 8.23 0.64
C GLY A 171 -6.40 6.80 0.58
N ALA A 172 -5.67 6.44 -0.49
CA ALA A 172 -5.02 5.14 -0.61
C ALA A 172 -4.16 4.76 0.62
N GLY A 173 -3.33 5.71 1.08
CA GLY A 173 -2.48 5.51 2.25
C GLY A 173 -3.27 5.22 3.53
N SER A 174 -4.33 5.98 3.78
CA SER A 174 -5.19 5.81 4.96
C SER A 174 -5.93 4.48 4.96
N MET A 175 -6.48 4.06 3.81
CA MET A 175 -7.18 2.76 3.70
C MET A 175 -6.26 1.58 3.94
N VAL A 176 -5.03 1.64 3.40
CA VAL A 176 -4.02 0.60 3.58
C VAL A 176 -3.57 0.55 5.02
N LEU A 177 -3.27 1.70 5.64
CA LEU A 177 -2.87 1.78 7.04
C LEU A 177 -3.96 1.18 7.96
N LEU A 178 -5.23 1.53 7.71
CA LEU A 178 -6.36 0.96 8.44
C LEU A 178 -6.45 -0.56 8.22
N GLY A 179 -6.38 -1.02 6.96
CA GLY A 179 -6.41 -2.45 6.64
C GLY A 179 -5.27 -3.24 7.29
N THR A 180 -4.05 -2.69 7.30
CA THR A 180 -2.89 -3.27 7.99
C THR A 180 -3.09 -3.30 9.51
N GLY A 181 -3.65 -2.23 10.10
CA GLY A 181 -4.02 -2.21 11.51
C GLY A 181 -5.04 -3.31 11.86
N PHE A 182 -6.09 -3.46 11.05
CA PHE A 182 -7.07 -4.54 11.19
C PHE A 182 -6.44 -5.93 11.04
N LEU A 183 -5.45 -6.09 10.15
CA LEU A 183 -4.73 -7.36 9.98
C LEU A 183 -3.91 -7.70 11.24
N ILE A 184 -3.07 -6.78 11.70
CA ILE A 184 -2.13 -7.03 12.81
C ILE A 184 -2.84 -7.14 14.15
N VAL A 185 -3.79 -6.24 14.44
CA VAL A 185 -4.46 -6.16 15.75
C VAL A 185 -5.74 -7.00 15.79
N GLY A 186 -6.46 -7.12 14.67
CA GLY A 186 -7.72 -7.86 14.59
C GLY A 186 -7.54 -9.30 14.13
N PHE A 187 -7.17 -9.49 12.87
CA PHE A 187 -7.20 -10.81 12.23
C PHE A 187 -6.14 -11.77 12.79
N VAL A 188 -4.89 -11.33 12.94
CA VAL A 188 -3.79 -12.20 13.38
C VAL A 188 -4.04 -12.77 14.79
N PRO A 189 -4.37 -11.97 15.82
CA PRO A 189 -4.64 -12.51 17.15
C PRO A 189 -5.83 -13.47 17.18
N LEU A 190 -6.91 -13.13 16.47
CA LEU A 190 -8.09 -13.99 16.36
C LEU A 190 -7.77 -15.31 15.67
N TYR A 191 -6.98 -15.28 14.59
CA TYR A 191 -6.54 -16.46 13.88
C TYR A 191 -5.69 -17.36 14.78
N VAL A 192 -4.71 -16.78 15.49
CA VAL A 192 -3.83 -17.50 16.42
C VAL A 192 -4.65 -18.17 17.53
N VAL A 193 -5.58 -17.45 18.15
CA VAL A 193 -6.47 -18.02 19.18
C VAL A 193 -7.32 -19.16 18.62
N ASN A 194 -7.88 -19.01 17.43
CA ASN A 194 -8.67 -20.07 16.80
C ASN A 194 -7.81 -21.29 16.44
N ALA A 195 -6.59 -21.07 15.94
CA ALA A 195 -5.65 -22.13 15.61
C ALA A 195 -5.21 -22.93 16.85
N PHE A 196 -4.88 -22.25 17.95
CA PHE A 196 -4.53 -22.92 19.21
C PHE A 196 -5.71 -23.65 19.85
N ARG A 197 -6.93 -23.10 19.81
CA ARG A 197 -8.13 -23.80 20.31
C ARG A 197 -8.48 -25.05 19.50
N ARG A 198 -8.12 -25.08 18.22
CA ARG A 198 -8.38 -26.22 17.32
C ARG A 198 -7.18 -27.17 17.19
N ALA A 199 -6.06 -26.88 17.86
CA ALA A 199 -4.88 -27.72 17.90
C ALA A 199 -5.21 -29.04 18.62
N GLY A 200 -5.56 -30.06 17.82
CA GLY A 200 -5.97 -31.37 18.30
C GLY A 200 -7.10 -32.02 17.49
N LYS A 201 -7.90 -31.25 16.72
CA LYS A 201 -9.09 -31.80 16.03
C LYS A 201 -9.13 -31.65 14.50
N GLN A 202 -8.40 -30.71 13.87
CA GLN A 202 -8.39 -30.58 12.39
C GLN A 202 -7.13 -29.87 11.85
N LYS A 203 -6.80 -30.14 10.57
CA LYS A 203 -5.76 -29.43 9.79
C LYS A 203 -6.07 -27.94 9.74
N VAL A 204 -5.03 -27.10 9.80
CA VAL A 204 -5.13 -25.64 9.66
C VAL A 204 -6.01 -25.31 8.44
N ALA A 205 -7.05 -24.50 8.66
CA ALA A 205 -7.94 -24.10 7.58
C ALA A 205 -7.16 -23.22 6.58
N LEU A 206 -6.83 -23.82 5.42
CA LEU A 206 -6.14 -23.23 4.27
C LEU A 206 -6.56 -21.78 3.93
N PRO A 207 -7.85 -21.37 4.06
CA PRO A 207 -8.27 -20.00 3.78
C PRO A 207 -7.59 -18.92 4.63
N TYR A 208 -7.33 -19.20 5.91
CA TYR A 208 -6.73 -18.20 6.80
C TYR A 208 -5.24 -17.99 6.48
N VAL A 209 -4.54 -19.06 6.10
CA VAL A 209 -3.15 -18.99 5.65
C VAL A 209 -3.06 -18.21 4.35
N VAL A 210 -3.96 -18.49 3.40
CA VAL A 210 -4.03 -17.74 2.13
C VAL A 210 -4.33 -16.26 2.39
N MET A 211 -5.25 -15.94 3.32
CA MET A 211 -5.54 -14.55 3.67
C MET A 211 -4.34 -13.83 4.28
N LEU A 212 -3.58 -14.50 5.15
CA LEU A 212 -2.35 -13.95 5.72
C LEU A 212 -1.30 -13.68 4.63
N LEU A 213 -1.11 -14.62 3.70
CA LEU A 213 -0.18 -14.47 2.58
C LEU A 213 -0.59 -13.32 1.65
N VAL A 214 -1.88 -13.17 1.36
CA VAL A 214 -2.39 -12.04 0.58
C VAL A 214 -2.15 -10.72 1.31
N GLY A 215 -2.40 -10.67 2.62
CA GLY A 215 -2.13 -9.48 3.42
C GLY A 215 -0.64 -9.08 3.41
N ILE A 216 0.26 -10.05 3.59
CA ILE A 216 1.71 -9.83 3.52
C ILE A 216 2.13 -9.38 2.11
N ALA A 217 1.64 -10.03 1.06
CA ALA A 217 1.96 -9.68 -0.32
C ALA A 217 1.52 -8.25 -0.69
N ILE A 218 0.36 -7.82 -0.17
CA ILE A 218 -0.09 -6.44 -0.34
C ILE A 218 0.87 -5.49 0.39
N ILE A 219 1.19 -5.75 1.66
CA ILE A 219 2.11 -4.90 2.44
C ILE A 219 3.49 -4.77 1.77
N THR A 220 4.05 -5.87 1.24
CA THR A 220 5.36 -5.84 0.56
C THR A 220 5.30 -5.09 -0.77
N LEU A 221 4.19 -5.19 -1.51
CA LEU A 221 3.96 -4.39 -2.70
C LEU A 221 3.93 -2.89 -2.37
N PHE A 222 3.35 -2.51 -1.22
CA PHE A 222 3.28 -1.13 -0.76
C PHE A 222 4.62 -0.55 -0.27
N ALA A 223 5.45 -1.36 0.40
CA ALA A 223 6.78 -0.94 0.83
C ALA A 223 7.72 -0.62 -0.36
N ASN A 224 7.42 -1.16 -1.55
CA ASN A 224 8.31 -1.11 -2.72
C ASN A 224 7.75 -0.34 -3.93
N VAL A 225 6.66 0.43 -3.82
CA VAL A 225 6.21 1.29 -4.93
C VAL A 225 7.14 2.50 -5.06
N ASN A 226 8.21 2.35 -5.84
CA ASN A 226 9.07 3.43 -6.28
C ASN A 226 8.30 4.42 -7.19
N MET A 227 8.78 5.66 -7.24
CA MET A 227 8.27 6.64 -8.21
C MET A 227 8.34 6.06 -9.63
N SER A 228 7.33 6.35 -10.45
CA SER A 228 7.30 5.87 -11.83
C SER A 228 8.47 6.44 -12.63
N LYS A 229 9.02 5.68 -13.58
CA LYS A 229 10.09 6.16 -14.47
C LYS A 229 9.69 7.43 -15.21
N THR A 230 8.43 7.52 -15.66
CA THR A 230 7.89 8.72 -16.30
C THR A 230 7.92 9.94 -15.39
N SER A 231 7.63 9.77 -14.10
CA SER A 231 7.71 10.89 -13.15
C SER A 231 9.15 11.33 -12.91
N LEU A 232 10.09 10.39 -12.80
CA LEU A 232 11.52 10.70 -12.67
C LEU A 232 12.04 11.47 -13.90
N GLU A 233 11.61 11.03 -15.08
CA GLU A 233 11.97 11.65 -16.35
C GLU A 233 11.43 13.07 -16.49
N LEU A 234 10.18 13.30 -16.07
CA LEU A 234 9.60 14.64 -16.05
C LEU A 234 10.40 15.61 -15.17
N TYR A 235 10.80 15.19 -13.97
CA TYR A 235 11.66 16.02 -13.11
C TYR A 235 13.03 16.29 -13.75
N ARG A 236 13.58 15.32 -14.50
CA ARG A 236 14.85 15.49 -15.21
C ARG A 236 14.72 16.56 -16.30
N GLU A 237 13.69 16.45 -17.14
CA GLU A 237 13.42 17.41 -18.22
C GLU A 237 13.23 18.83 -17.66
N GLU A 238 12.44 18.98 -16.61
CA GLU A 238 12.22 20.27 -15.95
C GLU A 238 13.50 20.83 -15.31
N ALA A 239 14.33 19.98 -14.68
CA ALA A 239 15.61 20.41 -14.12
C ALA A 239 16.55 20.96 -15.20
N VAL A 240 16.64 20.28 -16.34
CA VAL A 240 17.42 20.73 -17.50
C VAL A 240 16.90 22.07 -18.03
N GLN A 241 15.58 22.23 -18.12
CA GLN A 241 14.97 23.49 -18.56
C GLN A 241 15.22 24.65 -17.58
N ASN A 242 15.22 24.36 -16.28
CA ASN A 242 15.55 25.34 -15.25
C ASN A 242 17.00 25.84 -15.38
N GLU A 243 17.97 24.93 -15.56
CA GLU A 243 19.38 25.30 -15.77
C GLU A 243 19.57 26.17 -17.03
N ALA A 244 18.92 25.79 -18.14
CA ALA A 244 18.93 26.59 -19.36
C ALA A 244 18.31 27.99 -19.14
N SER A 245 17.24 28.07 -18.36
CA SER A 245 16.58 29.34 -18.00
C SER A 245 17.48 30.22 -17.14
N VAL A 246 18.18 29.65 -16.15
CA VAL A 246 19.17 30.37 -15.32
C VAL A 246 20.24 31.00 -16.20
N GLN A 247 20.79 30.23 -17.15
CA GLN A 247 21.82 30.72 -18.06
C GLN A 247 21.30 31.89 -18.92
N GLN A 248 20.10 31.77 -19.48
CA GLN A 248 19.48 32.83 -20.28
C GLN A 248 19.24 34.12 -19.46
N VAL A 249 18.78 33.98 -18.21
CA VAL A 249 18.53 35.13 -17.32
C VAL A 249 19.84 35.80 -16.90
N ARG A 250 20.89 35.02 -16.64
CA ARG A 250 22.24 35.54 -16.36
C ARG A 250 22.80 36.35 -17.53
N GLU A 251 22.67 35.85 -18.76
CA GLU A 251 23.10 36.57 -19.97
C GLU A 251 22.35 37.89 -20.14
N ARG A 252 21.03 37.89 -19.91
CA ARG A 252 20.23 39.13 -19.93
C ARG A 252 20.63 40.11 -18.85
N THR A 253 20.94 39.62 -17.65
CA THR A 253 21.39 40.45 -16.52
C THR A 253 22.75 41.07 -16.83
N ALA A 254 23.68 40.30 -17.40
CA ALA A 254 24.98 40.81 -17.83
C ALA A 254 24.83 41.91 -18.91
N ALA A 255 24.01 41.68 -19.94
CA ALA A 255 23.75 42.66 -20.99
C ALA A 255 23.10 43.95 -20.43
N LEU A 256 22.19 43.81 -19.46
CA LEU A 256 21.57 44.94 -18.77
C LEU A 256 22.61 45.78 -18.01
N LEU A 257 23.55 45.13 -17.32
CA LEU A 257 24.64 45.79 -16.60
C LEU A 257 25.63 46.48 -17.54
N GLU A 258 25.96 45.86 -18.67
CA GLU A 258 26.81 46.47 -19.71
C GLU A 258 26.17 47.73 -20.32
N LEU A 259 24.86 47.68 -20.60
CA LEU A 259 24.10 48.82 -21.13
C LEU A 259 24.01 49.98 -20.14
N ALA A 260 23.98 49.69 -18.83
CA ALA A 260 23.92 50.70 -17.80
C ALA A 260 25.22 51.54 -17.72
N GLY A 261 26.38 50.93 -18.00
CA GLY A 261 27.69 51.61 -18.04
C GLY A 261 27.97 52.49 -16.82
N ASP A 262 28.62 53.65 -17.04
CA ASP A 262 28.93 54.64 -15.99
C ASP A 262 27.75 55.58 -15.65
N SER A 263 26.57 55.36 -16.23
CA SER A 263 25.42 56.27 -16.06
C SER A 263 24.71 56.13 -14.71
N VAL A 264 25.11 55.15 -13.91
CA VAL A 264 24.49 54.80 -12.63
C VAL A 264 25.15 55.57 -11.49
N THR A 265 24.36 56.13 -10.58
CA THR A 265 24.87 56.77 -9.36
C THR A 265 25.64 55.77 -8.48
N ALA A 266 26.72 56.20 -7.82
CA ALA A 266 27.56 55.34 -6.98
C ALA A 266 26.78 54.50 -5.93
N ASP A 267 25.72 55.06 -5.35
CA ASP A 267 24.84 54.37 -4.38
C ASP A 267 24.06 53.20 -5.00
N ARG A 268 23.44 53.42 -6.16
CA ARG A 268 22.78 52.36 -6.94
C ARG A 268 23.76 51.32 -7.45
N GLN A 269 24.97 51.73 -7.84
CA GLN A 269 26.00 50.80 -8.29
C GLN A 269 26.47 49.90 -7.14
N GLY A 270 26.60 50.43 -5.93
CA GLY A 270 26.86 49.63 -4.72
C GLY A 270 25.73 48.64 -4.40
N SER A 271 24.47 49.06 -4.55
CA SER A 271 23.31 48.17 -4.35
C SER A 271 23.26 47.04 -5.38
N ILE A 272 23.47 47.35 -6.66
CA ILE A 272 23.53 46.37 -7.75
C ILE A 272 24.66 45.36 -7.51
N ALA A 273 25.86 45.82 -7.14
CA ALA A 273 26.98 44.94 -6.86
C ALA A 273 26.67 43.98 -5.71
N ARG A 274 26.02 44.48 -4.64
CA ARG A 274 25.63 43.67 -3.48
C ARG A 274 24.58 42.61 -3.84
N ILE A 275 23.58 42.96 -4.67
CA ILE A 275 22.58 42.01 -5.17
C ILE A 275 23.26 40.91 -6.00
N HIS A 276 24.12 41.30 -6.94
CA HIS A 276 24.83 40.37 -7.82
C HIS A 276 25.74 39.42 -7.03
N GLU A 277 26.49 39.93 -6.05
CA GLU A 277 27.38 39.11 -5.21
C GLU A 277 26.60 38.08 -4.39
N GLN A 278 25.49 38.47 -3.76
CA GLN A 278 24.67 37.54 -2.99
C GLN A 278 23.96 36.50 -3.86
N ALA A 279 23.37 36.91 -4.98
CA ALA A 279 22.77 35.99 -5.93
C ALA A 279 23.79 34.97 -6.41
N ARG A 280 25.00 35.41 -6.78
CA ARG A 280 26.10 34.53 -7.19
C ARG A 280 26.51 33.56 -6.08
N SER A 281 26.63 34.01 -4.83
CA SER A 281 26.96 33.15 -3.69
C SER A 281 25.95 32.01 -3.52
N LEU A 282 24.65 32.33 -3.58
CA LEU A 282 23.58 31.34 -3.46
C LEU A 282 23.61 30.33 -4.62
N GLN A 283 23.86 30.81 -5.84
CA GLN A 283 23.96 29.95 -7.01
C GLN A 283 25.13 28.97 -6.90
N VAL A 284 26.30 29.43 -6.48
CA VAL A 284 27.48 28.57 -6.27
C VAL A 284 27.20 27.48 -5.23
N ARG A 285 26.45 27.80 -4.17
CA ARG A 285 26.04 26.79 -3.18
C ARG A 285 25.07 25.75 -3.76
N ILE A 286 24.12 26.18 -4.59
CA ILE A 286 23.22 25.25 -5.29
C ILE A 286 24.02 24.32 -6.21
N GLU A 287 24.89 24.88 -7.04
CA GLU A 287 25.75 24.15 -7.96
C GLU A 287 26.61 23.12 -7.19
N ALA A 288 27.20 23.51 -6.05
CA ALA A 288 27.96 22.61 -5.19
C ALA A 288 27.11 21.45 -4.62
N MET A 289 25.88 21.74 -4.15
CA MET A 289 24.96 20.69 -3.67
C MET A 289 24.55 19.74 -4.80
N GLN A 290 24.30 20.27 -6.00
CA GLN A 290 23.94 19.48 -7.18
C GLN A 290 25.09 18.55 -7.60
N ASP A 291 26.31 19.07 -7.68
CA ASP A 291 27.51 18.30 -8.02
C ASP A 291 27.80 17.22 -6.98
N GLU A 292 27.65 17.52 -5.69
CA GLU A 292 27.85 16.55 -4.61
C GLU A 292 26.83 15.40 -4.69
N MET A 293 25.56 15.70 -4.98
CA MET A 293 24.54 14.67 -5.18
C MET A 293 24.89 13.73 -6.34
N ILE A 294 25.40 14.29 -7.45
CA ILE A 294 25.84 13.52 -8.62
C ILE A 294 27.10 12.69 -8.31
N SER A 295 28.03 13.24 -7.54
CA SER A 295 29.24 12.54 -7.10
C SER A 295 28.92 11.34 -6.20
N LEU A 296 27.93 11.47 -5.32
CA LEU A 296 27.47 10.39 -4.43
C LEU A 296 26.88 9.19 -5.16
N VAL A 297 26.44 9.35 -6.42
CA VAL A 297 25.99 8.24 -7.26
C VAL A 297 27.08 7.68 -8.17
N GLY A 298 28.32 8.17 -8.04
CA GLY A 298 29.49 7.67 -8.78
C GLY A 298 29.64 8.25 -10.18
N GLU A 299 28.97 9.37 -10.48
CA GLU A 299 28.97 10.01 -11.79
C GLU A 299 29.51 11.47 -11.75
N PRO A 300 30.63 11.77 -11.05
CA PRO A 300 31.06 13.15 -10.80
C PRO A 300 31.25 13.96 -12.09
N GLY A 301 30.67 15.17 -12.12
CA GLY A 301 30.72 16.07 -13.28
C GLY A 301 29.81 15.68 -14.44
N ALA A 302 28.97 14.66 -14.28
CA ALA A 302 27.94 14.33 -15.26
C ALA A 302 26.85 15.41 -15.31
N PHE A 303 26.30 15.64 -16.51
CA PHE A 303 25.12 16.47 -16.68
C PHE A 303 23.87 15.71 -16.21
N ILE A 304 22.93 16.37 -15.53
CA ILE A 304 21.72 15.72 -14.98
C ILE A 304 20.90 14.97 -16.04
N GLY A 305 20.94 15.42 -17.30
CA GLY A 305 20.31 14.73 -18.44
C GLY A 305 20.89 13.33 -18.73
N ASP A 306 22.15 13.09 -18.36
CA ASP A 306 22.89 11.86 -18.64
C ASP A 306 23.02 10.93 -17.42
N VAL A 307 22.72 11.42 -16.21
CA VAL A 307 22.82 10.65 -14.96
C VAL A 307 21.94 9.41 -15.03
N GLN A 308 22.51 8.25 -14.70
CA GLN A 308 21.77 6.98 -14.73
C GLN A 308 21.00 6.74 -13.44
N ALA A 309 21.60 7.05 -12.28
CA ALA A 309 21.06 6.76 -10.96
C ALA A 309 20.08 7.85 -10.43
N ILE A 310 19.23 8.40 -11.31
CA ILE A 310 18.29 9.49 -10.99
C ILE A 310 17.26 9.12 -9.90
N ASP A 311 17.02 7.83 -9.67
CA ASP A 311 16.12 7.31 -8.65
C ASP A 311 16.77 7.13 -7.27
N ASN A 312 18.07 7.43 -7.12
CA ASN A 312 18.81 7.30 -5.87
C ASN A 312 18.18 8.15 -4.76
N ARG A 313 17.85 7.52 -3.62
CA ARG A 313 17.13 8.18 -2.51
C ARG A 313 18.02 8.70 -1.37
N ARG A 314 19.34 8.53 -1.48
CA ARG A 314 20.30 8.86 -0.43
C ARG A 314 21.06 10.15 -0.70
N ALA A 315 21.31 10.46 -1.97
CA ALA A 315 22.12 11.62 -2.37
C ALA A 315 21.58 12.94 -1.78
N GLY A 316 20.29 13.23 -1.98
CA GLY A 316 19.69 14.46 -1.44
C GLY A 316 19.69 14.53 0.09
N ASP A 317 19.38 13.43 0.78
CA ASP A 317 19.41 13.39 2.25
C ASP A 317 20.81 13.63 2.81
N GLN A 318 21.83 13.07 2.16
CA GLN A 318 23.21 13.27 2.57
C GLN A 318 23.59 14.75 2.46
N VAL A 319 23.41 15.34 1.27
CA VAL A 319 23.84 16.72 0.97
C VAL A 319 23.02 17.78 1.70
N ILE A 320 21.69 17.72 1.60
CA ILE A 320 20.81 18.81 2.06
C ILE A 320 20.58 18.73 3.57
N SER A 321 20.45 17.52 4.12
CA SER A 321 20.08 17.29 5.52
C SER A 321 21.29 17.02 6.42
N LYS A 322 22.09 15.99 6.10
CA LYS A 322 23.15 15.52 7.01
C LYS A 322 24.39 16.39 7.00
N ASP A 323 24.82 16.83 5.82
CA ASP A 323 26.03 17.63 5.66
C ASP A 323 25.76 19.12 5.97
N GLY A 324 24.49 19.49 6.16
CA GLY A 324 24.08 20.81 6.66
C GLY A 324 24.04 21.90 5.60
N ALA A 325 24.46 21.62 4.36
CA ALA A 325 24.49 22.58 3.26
C ALA A 325 23.11 23.21 2.99
N GLY A 326 22.03 22.42 3.08
CA GLY A 326 20.66 22.92 2.92
C GLY A 326 20.22 23.91 3.99
N ARG A 327 20.73 23.79 5.22
CA ARG A 327 20.44 24.73 6.30
C ARG A 327 21.18 26.04 6.11
N GLU A 328 22.44 25.98 5.70
CA GLU A 328 23.22 27.18 5.39
C GLU A 328 22.62 27.95 4.22
N PHE A 329 22.24 27.23 3.16
CA PHE A 329 21.56 27.81 2.01
C PHE A 329 20.24 28.49 2.39
N ASP A 330 19.38 27.87 3.21
CA ASP A 330 18.13 28.48 3.68
C ASP A 330 18.38 29.81 4.42
N LEU A 331 19.37 29.84 5.30
CA LEU A 331 19.71 31.06 6.03
C LEU A 331 20.15 32.17 5.09
N GLU A 332 21.05 31.90 4.15
CA GLU A 332 21.51 32.88 3.18
C GLU A 332 20.41 33.33 2.22
N ALA A 333 19.57 32.41 1.76
CA ALA A 333 18.48 32.73 0.85
C ALA A 333 17.42 33.61 1.52
N ASN A 334 17.15 33.41 2.82
CA ASN A 334 16.29 34.30 3.58
C ASN A 334 16.91 35.70 3.74
N ILE A 335 18.22 35.80 4.01
CA ILE A 335 18.93 37.08 4.09
C ILE A 335 18.86 37.82 2.75
N PHE A 336 19.04 37.12 1.63
CA PHE A 336 18.92 37.69 0.30
C PHE A 336 17.50 38.21 0.01
N ARG A 337 16.47 37.44 0.37
CA ARG A 337 15.08 37.90 0.25
C ARG A 337 14.84 39.17 1.07
N GLU A 338 15.20 39.18 2.35
CA GLU A 338 15.02 40.33 3.24
C GLU A 338 15.76 41.57 2.72
N MET A 339 16.98 41.40 2.21
CA MET A 339 17.73 42.47 1.56
C MET A 339 16.98 43.06 0.36
N LEU A 340 16.45 42.22 -0.54
CA LEU A 340 15.72 42.71 -1.71
C LEU A 340 14.42 43.41 -1.32
N GLU A 341 13.73 42.92 -0.30
CA GLU A 341 12.51 43.55 0.23
C GLU A 341 12.79 44.96 0.80
N GLU A 342 13.94 45.13 1.47
CA GLU A 342 14.39 46.43 2.00
C GLU A 342 14.88 47.40 0.90
N MET A 343 15.54 46.88 -0.14
CA MET A 343 16.13 47.71 -1.21
C MET A 343 15.11 48.17 -2.25
N ILE A 344 14.04 47.41 -2.47
CA ILE A 344 13.07 47.66 -3.55
C ILE A 344 11.80 48.26 -2.98
N ASP A 345 11.57 49.55 -3.25
CA ASP A 345 10.38 50.29 -2.80
C ASP A 345 9.11 49.98 -3.59
N ASP A 346 9.25 49.60 -4.87
CA ASP A 346 8.11 49.35 -5.76
C ASP A 346 7.34 48.08 -5.31
N PRO A 347 6.05 48.20 -4.93
CA PRO A 347 5.28 47.08 -4.39
C PRO A 347 5.01 45.98 -5.43
N VAL A 348 4.94 46.31 -6.72
CA VAL A 348 4.74 45.33 -7.80
C VAL A 348 5.99 44.50 -7.98
N VAL A 349 7.15 45.16 -8.03
CA VAL A 349 8.45 44.51 -8.17
C VAL A 349 8.76 43.66 -6.93
N ARG A 350 8.45 44.17 -5.73
CA ARG A 350 8.58 43.40 -4.49
C ARG A 350 7.71 42.13 -4.51
N GLY A 351 6.48 42.22 -5.03
CA GLY A 351 5.61 41.06 -5.22
C GLY A 351 6.24 40.01 -6.16
N GLN A 352 6.76 40.44 -7.31
CA GLN A 352 7.44 39.55 -8.27
C GLN A 352 8.68 38.87 -7.66
N ILE A 353 9.49 39.61 -6.91
CA ILE A 353 10.65 39.06 -6.20
C ILE A 353 10.19 38.02 -5.16
N GLY A 354 9.11 38.32 -4.42
CA GLY A 354 8.51 37.39 -3.46
C GLY A 354 8.07 36.08 -4.11
N ASP A 355 7.42 36.15 -5.28
CA ASP A 355 7.02 34.96 -6.05
C ASP A 355 8.24 34.16 -6.53
N HIS A 356 9.29 34.83 -7.01
CA HIS A 356 10.52 34.17 -7.46
C HIS A 356 11.32 33.53 -6.31
N LEU A 357 11.21 34.08 -5.10
CA LEU A 357 11.88 33.57 -3.90
C LEU A 357 10.92 32.80 -2.98
N GLU A 358 9.79 32.30 -3.50
CA GLU A 358 8.78 31.61 -2.69
C GLU A 358 9.35 30.39 -1.96
N PHE A 359 10.38 29.75 -2.50
CA PHE A 359 11.04 28.59 -1.88
C PHE A 359 11.67 28.87 -0.51
N THR A 360 11.84 30.14 -0.12
CA THR A 360 12.53 30.55 1.11
C THR A 360 11.64 30.47 2.37
N GLY A 361 12.28 30.48 3.55
CA GLY A 361 11.60 30.66 4.83
C GLY A 361 10.76 29.46 5.27
N LYS A 362 9.43 29.64 5.35
CA LYS A 362 8.54 28.54 5.77
C LYS A 362 8.45 27.46 4.70
N ILE A 363 8.43 27.85 3.42
CA ILE A 363 8.30 26.91 2.30
C ILE A 363 9.53 26.02 2.24
N TRP A 364 10.73 26.56 2.46
CA TRP A 364 11.96 25.75 2.56
C TRP A 364 11.78 24.59 3.54
N LYS A 365 11.31 24.87 4.76
CA LYS A 365 11.12 23.85 5.80
C LYS A 365 10.06 22.80 5.43
N ILE A 366 9.07 23.18 4.62
CA ILE A 366 7.94 22.32 4.24
C ILE A 366 8.26 21.50 2.99
N GLU A 367 9.08 22.00 2.06
CA GLU A 367 9.25 21.36 0.76
C GLU A 367 10.70 20.98 0.43
N TYR A 368 11.67 21.69 0.99
CA TYR A 368 13.11 21.58 0.67
C TYR A 368 13.96 21.11 1.86
N GLY A 369 13.38 21.08 3.07
CA GLY A 369 14.08 20.76 4.30
C GLY A 369 14.26 19.26 4.57
N ALA A 370 15.05 18.96 5.60
CA ALA A 370 15.45 17.61 6.02
C ALA A 370 14.30 16.59 6.13
N GLY A 371 13.10 17.01 6.55
CA GLY A 371 11.94 16.11 6.68
C GLY A 371 11.37 15.61 5.35
N HIS A 372 11.57 16.37 4.27
CA HIS A 372 10.98 16.09 2.95
C HIS A 372 11.99 15.57 1.94
N VAL A 373 13.26 15.93 2.08
CA VAL A 373 14.34 15.40 1.24
C VAL A 373 14.61 13.91 1.57
N LEU A 374 14.26 13.48 2.78
CA LEU A 374 14.45 12.10 3.24
C LEU A 374 13.69 11.11 2.36
N ASN A 375 14.44 10.20 1.73
CA ASN A 375 13.94 9.20 0.78
C ASN A 375 13.38 9.74 -0.54
N GLU A 376 13.60 11.01 -0.91
CA GLU A 376 13.25 11.50 -2.24
C GLU A 376 14.33 11.12 -3.28
N PRO A 377 13.93 10.77 -4.52
CA PRO A 377 14.87 10.54 -5.61
C PRO A 377 15.78 11.74 -5.87
N LEU A 378 17.02 11.45 -6.25
CA LEU A 378 18.06 12.43 -6.59
C LEU A 378 17.50 13.48 -7.55
N VAL A 379 16.86 13.06 -8.64
CA VAL A 379 16.34 13.97 -9.66
C VAL A 379 15.29 14.94 -9.13
N LYS A 380 14.49 14.54 -8.14
CA LYS A 380 13.48 15.43 -7.56
C LYS A 380 14.14 16.51 -6.69
N ASN A 381 15.12 16.13 -5.88
CA ASN A 381 15.89 17.08 -5.08
C ASN A 381 16.74 18.01 -5.97
N TYR A 382 17.33 17.46 -7.03
CA TYR A 382 18.05 18.22 -8.04
C TYR A 382 17.15 19.23 -8.74
N TYR A 383 15.95 18.82 -9.17
CA TYR A 383 14.94 19.71 -9.74
C TYR A 383 14.59 20.85 -8.79
N LYS A 384 14.32 20.56 -7.51
CA LYS A 384 14.04 21.58 -6.49
C LYS A 384 15.16 22.63 -6.39
N LEU A 385 16.41 22.18 -6.35
CA LEU A 385 17.55 23.09 -6.32
C LEU A 385 17.67 23.92 -7.61
N SER A 386 17.46 23.31 -8.78
CA SER A 386 17.46 24.02 -10.06
C SER A 386 16.35 25.07 -10.17
N ASP A 387 15.18 24.80 -9.57
CA ASP A 387 14.06 25.73 -9.54
C ASP A 387 14.33 26.92 -8.61
N ALA A 388 14.91 26.68 -7.44
CA ALA A 388 15.41 27.73 -6.56
C ALA A 388 16.49 28.59 -7.24
N ALA A 389 17.42 27.96 -7.98
CA ALA A 389 18.42 28.68 -8.77
C ALA A 389 17.78 29.60 -9.82
N LYS A 390 16.77 29.11 -10.55
CA LYS A 390 15.99 29.92 -11.48
C LYS A 390 15.29 31.09 -10.78
N GLY A 391 14.68 30.85 -9.62
CA GLY A 391 14.08 31.89 -8.79
C GLY A 391 15.06 32.99 -8.39
N ILE A 392 16.25 32.62 -7.91
CA ILE A 392 17.32 33.57 -7.54
C ILE A 392 17.75 34.42 -8.73
N ALA A 393 17.98 33.81 -9.90
CA ALA A 393 18.40 34.53 -11.09
C ALA A 393 17.33 35.53 -11.57
N LEU A 394 16.05 35.14 -11.51
CA LEU A 394 14.94 36.02 -11.86
C LEU A 394 14.77 37.17 -10.86
N ALA A 395 14.88 36.90 -9.56
CA ALA A 395 14.82 37.92 -8.51
C ALA A 395 15.95 38.96 -8.67
N GLU A 396 17.18 38.49 -8.92
CA GLU A 396 18.33 39.34 -9.25
C GLU A 396 18.04 40.24 -10.46
N TYR A 397 17.62 39.63 -11.58
CA TYR A 397 17.34 40.37 -12.81
C TYR A 397 16.28 41.45 -12.59
N VAL A 398 15.17 41.11 -11.94
CA VAL A 398 14.05 42.01 -11.67
C VAL A 398 14.48 43.16 -10.75
N ALA A 399 15.24 42.87 -9.69
CA ALA A 399 15.73 43.88 -8.77
C ALA A 399 16.72 44.85 -9.44
N ILE A 400 17.71 44.34 -10.18
CA ILE A 400 18.69 45.17 -10.90
C ILE A 400 17.99 46.04 -11.95
N ARG A 401 17.06 45.45 -12.72
CA ARG A 401 16.28 46.18 -13.71
C ARG A 401 15.52 47.35 -13.09
N ASN A 402 14.87 47.14 -11.93
CA ASN A 402 14.17 48.19 -11.22
C ASN A 402 15.12 49.32 -10.78
N LEU A 403 16.29 49.00 -10.21
CA LEU A 403 17.27 50.00 -9.78
C LEU A 403 17.83 50.83 -10.94
N LEU A 404 17.90 50.26 -12.14
CA LEU A 404 18.31 50.94 -13.36
C LEU A 404 17.20 51.78 -14.00
N GLY A 405 15.94 51.62 -13.56
CA GLY A 405 14.79 52.36 -14.08
C GLY A 405 14.31 51.90 -15.46
N ASN A 406 14.57 50.64 -15.83
CA ASN A 406 14.21 50.03 -17.12
C ASN A 406 13.02 49.06 -17.05
#